data_AF-A0A358XPN8-F1
#
_entry.id   AF-A0A358XPN8-F1
#
_cell.length_a   1.000
_cell.length_b   1.000
_cell.length_c   1.000
_cell.angle_alpha   90.00
_cell.angle_beta   90.00
_cell.angle_gamma   90.00
#
_symmetry.space_group_name_H-M   'P 1'
#
loop_
_entity.id
_entity.type
_entity.pdbx_description
1 polymer ?
#
loop_
_entity_poly.entity_id
_entity_poly.type
_entity_poly.pdbx_seq_one_letter_code
_entity_poly.pdbx_strand_id
1 'polypeptide(L)'
;EEILMQLADKRDRRLHYIHQALTRINTILGESGATLNTFYGKPIAIYRNLVEKFDVQGVYFNRDYEPMAIARDKEIFEFFQAKGIPFKAVKDQVI
;
A
#
# COMPACT_ATOMS: atom_id res chain seq x y z
N GLU A 1 9.76 6.70 -5.37
CA GLU A 1 11.17 6.85 -4.96
C GLU A 1 11.42 8.12 -4.15
N GLU A 2 10.50 9.09 -4.13
CA GLU A 2 10.79 10.43 -3.62
C GLU A 2 10.48 10.67 -2.13
N ILE A 3 9.61 9.87 -1.50
CA ILE A 3 9.13 10.17 -0.13
C ILE A 3 10.25 10.03 0.92
N LEU A 4 11.09 9.01 0.81
CA LEU A 4 12.22 8.83 1.75
C LEU A 4 13.34 9.85 1.51
N MET A 5 13.47 10.38 0.28
CA MET A 5 14.47 11.41 -0.05
C MET A 5 14.07 12.80 0.48
N GLN A 6 12.78 13.03 0.74
CA GLN A 6 12.28 14.27 1.34
C GLN A 6 12.54 14.37 2.85
N LEU A 7 13.05 13.31 3.48
CA LEU A 7 13.38 13.33 4.91
C LEU A 7 14.71 14.06 5.13
N ALA A 8 14.64 15.16 5.89
CA ALA A 8 15.82 15.94 6.25
C ALA A 8 16.81 15.17 7.15
N ASP A 9 16.31 14.24 7.98
CA ASP A 9 17.11 13.38 8.84
C ASP A 9 16.85 11.90 8.51
N LYS A 10 17.93 11.14 8.33
CA LYS A 10 17.88 9.68 8.13
C LYS A 10 17.49 8.92 9.41
N ARG A 11 17.51 9.57 10.58
CA ARG A 11 17.09 9.03 11.88
C ARG A 11 15.72 9.55 12.31
N ASP A 12 14.86 9.90 11.36
CA ASP A 12 13.52 10.40 11.65
C ASP A 12 12.75 9.41 12.56
N ARG A 13 12.27 9.91 13.70
CA ARG A 13 11.53 9.13 14.70
C ARG A 13 10.24 8.52 14.11
N ARG A 14 9.66 9.15 13.08
CA ARG A 14 8.48 8.63 12.37
C ARG A 14 8.79 7.32 11.65
N LEU A 15 9.98 7.20 11.05
CA LEU A 15 10.40 5.94 10.42
C LEU A 15 10.55 4.82 11.46
N HIS A 16 11.14 5.13 12.60
CA HIS A 16 11.27 4.17 13.69
C HIS A 16 9.90 3.67 14.17
N TYR A 17 8.95 4.60 14.36
CA TYR A 17 7.59 4.26 14.74
C TYR A 17 6.87 3.42 13.69
N ILE A 18 6.93 3.80 12.40
CA ILE A 18 6.32 3.03 11.30
C ILE A 18 6.88 1.61 11.27
N HIS A 19 8.19 1.44 11.40
CA HIS A 19 8.80 0.12 11.47
C HIS A 19 8.23 -0.72 12.63
N GLN A 20 8.17 -0.16 13.84
CA GLN A 20 7.58 -0.85 15.00
C GLN A 20 6.10 -1.20 14.78
N ALA A 21 5.32 -0.30 14.20
CA ALA A 21 3.91 -0.54 13.89
C ALA A 21 3.73 -1.69 12.89
N LEU A 22 4.52 -1.71 11.80
CA LEU A 22 4.49 -2.79 10.81
C LEU A 22 4.91 -4.13 11.41
N THR A 23 5.95 -4.15 12.26
CA THR A 23 6.35 -5.36 12.99
C THR A 23 5.21 -5.89 13.85
N ARG A 24 4.55 -5.00 14.62
CA ARG A 24 3.42 -5.37 15.47
C ARG A 24 2.25 -5.93 14.65
N ILE A 25 1.90 -5.28 13.54
CA ILE A 25 0.84 -5.75 12.63
C ILE A 25 1.17 -7.17 12.13
N ASN A 26 2.41 -7.40 11.70
CA ASN A 26 2.83 -8.71 11.21
C ASN A 26 2.77 -9.79 12.29
N THR A 27 3.13 -9.47 13.54
CA THR A 27 2.98 -10.39 14.67
C THR A 27 1.52 -10.80 14.89
N ILE A 28 0.60 -9.83 14.88
CA ILE A 28 -0.85 -10.10 15.07
C ILE A 28 -1.40 -10.92 13.91
N LEU A 29 -1.02 -10.61 12.66
CA LEU A 29 -1.43 -11.39 11.50
C LEU A 29 -0.95 -12.85 11.58
N GLY A 30 0.24 -13.07 12.14
CA GLY A 30 0.80 -14.40 12.34
C GLY A 30 -0.06 -15.32 13.22
N GLU A 31 -0.80 -14.76 14.18
CA GLU A 31 -1.75 -15.52 15.02
C GLU A 31 -2.90 -16.11 14.19
N SER A 32 -3.23 -15.48 13.05
CA SER A 32 -4.26 -15.94 12.10
C SER A 32 -3.70 -16.73 10.91
N GLY A 33 -2.40 -17.01 10.88
CA GLY A 33 -1.72 -17.67 9.75
C GLY A 33 -1.50 -16.75 8.54
N ALA A 34 -1.72 -15.45 8.69
CA ALA A 34 -1.47 -14.44 7.66
C ALA A 34 -0.11 -13.76 7.86
N THR A 35 0.39 -13.10 6.81
CA THR A 35 1.65 -12.34 6.87
C THR A 35 1.52 -10.99 6.20
N LEU A 36 2.34 -10.03 6.63
CA LEU A 36 2.50 -8.74 5.99
C LEU A 36 3.69 -8.79 5.02
N ASN A 37 3.40 -8.75 3.72
CA ASN A 37 4.43 -8.65 2.69
C ASN A 37 4.78 -7.17 2.42
N THR A 38 6.06 -6.86 2.42
CA THR A 38 6.56 -5.51 2.14
C THR A 38 7.33 -5.50 0.82
N PHE A 39 7.12 -4.44 0.03
CA PHE A 39 7.73 -4.26 -1.28
C PHE A 39 8.34 -2.88 -1.38
N TYR A 40 9.44 -2.76 -2.11
CA TYR A 40 10.13 -1.48 -2.33
C TYR A 40 10.13 -1.14 -3.82
N GLY A 41 9.58 0.01 -4.18
CA GLY A 41 9.49 0.47 -5.58
C GLY A 41 8.29 1.36 -5.86
N LYS A 42 7.97 1.54 -7.15
CA LYS A 42 6.77 2.27 -7.59
C LYS A 42 5.53 1.38 -7.44
N PRO A 43 4.41 1.88 -6.87
CA PRO A 43 3.19 1.11 -6.66
C PRO A 43 2.71 0.36 -7.92
N ILE A 44 2.62 1.05 -9.07
CA ILE A 44 2.16 0.44 -10.32
C ILE A 44 3.06 -0.72 -10.80
N ALA A 45 4.37 -0.62 -10.61
CA ALA A 45 5.30 -1.68 -10.99
C ALA A 45 5.16 -2.91 -10.09
N ILE A 46 4.94 -2.69 -8.79
CA ILE A 46 4.69 -3.76 -7.82
C ILE A 46 3.38 -4.46 -8.14
N TYR A 47 2.30 -3.72 -8.39
CA TYR A 47 1.01 -4.31 -8.76
C TYR A 47 1.08 -5.12 -10.05
N ARG A 48 1.82 -4.66 -11.07
CA ARG A 48 2.08 -5.46 -12.28
C ARG A 48 2.74 -6.80 -11.96
N ASN A 49 3.76 -6.79 -11.11
CA ASN A 49 4.43 -8.01 -10.69
C ASN A 49 3.52 -8.94 -9.86
N LEU A 50 2.65 -8.38 -9.03
CA LEU A 50 1.73 -9.15 -8.19
C LEU A 50 0.65 -9.85 -9.01
N VAL A 51 0.06 -9.19 -10.00
CA VAL A 51 -0.96 -9.83 -10.87
C VAL A 51 -0.37 -10.90 -11.80
N GLU A 52 0.94 -10.89 -12.03
CA GLU A 52 1.63 -11.97 -12.75
C GLU A 52 1.91 -13.17 -11.84
N LYS A 53 2.15 -12.93 -10.55
CA LYS A 53 2.48 -13.97 -9.56
C LYS A 53 1.26 -14.61 -8.92
N PHE A 54 0.16 -13.88 -8.82
CA PHE A 54 -1.03 -14.28 -8.09
C PHE A 54 -2.27 -14.06 -8.94
N ASP A 55 -3.26 -14.93 -8.76
CA ASP A 55 -4.60 -14.75 -9.31
C ASP A 55 -5.40 -13.76 -8.44
N VAL A 56 -5.08 -12.46 -8.59
CA VAL A 56 -5.62 -11.38 -7.75
C VAL A 56 -7.11 -11.18 -8.02
N GLN A 57 -7.95 -11.57 -7.05
CA GLN A 57 -9.41 -11.44 -7.12
C GLN A 57 -9.95 -10.07 -6.72
N GLY A 58 -9.11 -9.22 -6.13
CA GLY A 58 -9.50 -7.87 -5.76
C GLY A 58 -8.48 -7.18 -4.86
N VAL A 59 -8.51 -5.86 -4.87
CA VAL A 59 -7.65 -4.99 -4.05
C VAL A 59 -8.53 -4.05 -3.24
N TYR A 60 -8.23 -3.96 -1.95
CA TYR A 60 -8.99 -3.20 -0.97
C TYR A 60 -8.03 -2.30 -0.20
N PHE A 61 -8.39 -1.04 -0.02
CA PHE A 61 -7.57 -0.06 0.69
C PHE A 61 -8.45 1.07 1.24
N ASN A 62 -7.93 1.81 2.22
CA ASN A 62 -8.62 2.96 2.78
C ASN A 62 -8.29 4.22 1.96
N ARG A 63 -9.27 5.12 1.80
CA ARG A 63 -9.11 6.36 1.06
C ARG A 63 -8.12 7.29 1.75
N ASP A 64 -7.16 7.76 0.97
CA ASP A 64 -6.25 8.84 1.32
C ASP A 64 -6.62 10.08 0.49
N TYR A 65 -6.83 11.21 1.15
CA TYR A 65 -7.33 12.45 0.54
C TYR A 65 -6.20 13.37 0.05
N GLU A 66 -4.93 12.99 0.24
CA GLU A 66 -3.81 13.77 -0.27
C GLU A 66 -3.77 13.73 -1.83
N PRO A 67 -3.47 14.85 -2.51
CA PRO A 67 -3.47 14.91 -3.97
C PRO A 67 -2.57 13.88 -4.66
N MET A 68 -1.40 13.59 -4.08
CA MET A 68 -0.48 12.59 -4.63
C MET A 68 -1.04 11.17 -4.50
N ALA A 69 -1.74 10.88 -3.40
CA ALA A 69 -2.38 9.59 -3.17
C ALA A 69 -3.57 9.40 -4.14
N ILE A 70 -4.38 10.42 -4.34
CA ILE A 70 -5.50 10.39 -5.31
C ILE A 70 -4.99 10.14 -6.73
N ALA A 71 -3.93 10.84 -7.16
CA ALA A 71 -3.34 10.66 -8.48
C ALA A 71 -2.77 9.23 -8.67
N ARG A 72 -2.04 8.73 -7.66
CA ARG A 72 -1.52 7.36 -7.61
C ARG A 72 -2.65 6.33 -7.70
N ASP A 73 -3.68 6.48 -6.89
CA ASP A 73 -4.77 5.50 -6.80
C ASP A 73 -5.63 5.50 -8.07
N LYS A 74 -5.75 6.64 -8.76
CA LYS A 74 -6.38 6.72 -10.07
C LYS A 74 -5.61 5.92 -11.13
N GLU A 75 -4.29 6.07 -11.20
CA GLU A 75 -3.44 5.30 -12.14
C GLU A 75 -3.60 3.79 -11.93
N ILE A 76 -3.62 3.37 -10.67
CA ILE A 76 -3.73 1.96 -10.30
C ILE A 76 -5.14 1.44 -10.56
N PHE A 77 -6.18 2.25 -10.30
CA PHE A 77 -7.56 1.91 -10.61
C PHE A 77 -7.75 1.63 -12.11
N GLU A 78 -7.23 2.49 -12.98
CA GLU A 78 -7.31 2.29 -14.44
C GLU A 78 -6.63 0.98 -14.87
N PHE A 79 -5.49 0.65 -14.26
CA PHE A 79 -4.79 -0.62 -14.49
C PHE A 79 -5.61 -1.86 -14.10
N PHE A 80 -6.24 -1.85 -12.91
CA PHE A 80 -7.06 -2.99 -12.46
C PHE A 80 -8.41 -3.07 -13.16
N GLN A 81 -9.02 -1.94 -13.51
CA GLN A 81 -10.25 -1.87 -14.29
C GLN A 81 -10.07 -2.54 -15.65
N ALA A 82 -8.96 -2.27 -16.35
CA ALA A 82 -8.65 -2.90 -17.63
C ALA A 82 -8.50 -4.44 -17.55
N LYS A 83 -8.20 -4.96 -16.36
CA LYS A 83 -8.09 -6.40 -16.08
C LYS A 83 -9.38 -7.02 -15.53
N GLY A 84 -10.43 -6.22 -15.30
CA GLY A 84 -11.67 -6.69 -14.68
C GLY A 84 -11.53 -7.06 -13.20
N ILE A 85 -10.46 -6.61 -12.54
CA ILE A 85 -10.19 -6.92 -11.13
C ILE A 85 -10.81 -5.81 -10.26
N PRO A 86 -11.63 -6.15 -9.25
CA PRO A 86 -12.17 -5.17 -8.31
C PRO A 86 -11.09 -4.37 -7.57
N PHE A 87 -11.17 -3.05 -7.63
CA PHE A 87 -10.31 -2.12 -6.89
C PHE A 87 -11.18 -1.17 -6.05
N LYS A 88 -11.25 -1.41 -4.73
CA LYS A 88 -12.23 -0.77 -3.84
C LYS A 88 -11.56 0.07 -2.75
N ALA A 89 -11.88 1.36 -2.78
CA ALA A 89 -11.46 2.33 -1.76
C ALA A 89 -12.56 2.52 -0.69
N VAL A 90 -12.26 2.18 0.55
CA VAL A 90 -13.17 2.27 1.70
C VAL A 90 -12.98 3.61 2.44
N LYS A 91 -14.07 4.26 2.84
CA LYS A 91 -14.02 5.46 3.69
C LYS A 91 -13.73 5.01 5.13
N ASP A 92 -12.62 5.47 5.68
CA ASP A 92 -12.23 5.21 7.07
C ASP A 92 -11.92 6.53 7.82
N GLN A 93 -11.53 7.56 7.08
CA GLN A 93 -11.04 8.81 7.62
C GLN A 93 -12.04 9.94 7.41
N VAL A 94 -13.10 9.96 8.23
CA VAL A 94 -13.96 11.08 8.71
C VAL A 94 -15.37 10.57 9.01
N ILE A 95 -15.97 11.03 10.11
CA ILE A 95 -17.37 10.80 10.47
C ILE A 95 -18.24 11.57 9.47
#